data_AF-A0A954RDI6-F1
#
_entry.id   AF-A0A954RDI6-F1
#
_cell.length_a   1.000
_cell.length_b   1.000
_cell.length_c   1.000
_cell.angle_alpha   90.00
_cell.angle_beta   90.00
_cell.angle_gamma   90.00
#
_symmetry.space_group_name_H-M   'P 1'
#
loop_
_entity.id
_entity.type
_entity.pdbx_description
1 polymer ?
#
loop_
_entity_poly.entity_id
_entity_poly.type
_entity_poly.pdbx_seq_one_letter_code
_entity_poly.pdbx_strand_id
1 'polypeptide(L)' 'TNNTKTFRFAMTGPYYVQIGYQPRISRASAQFFLDWVTERARRLKLDDPKQHAEVLRYHRAARDFWQAKLEAANAP' A
#
# COMPACT_ATOMS: atom_id res chain seq x y z
N THR A 1 17.35 -38.66 -13.75
CA THR A 1 16.27 -38.54 -12.75
C THR A 1 16.60 -39.41 -11.56
N ASN A 2 17.14 -38.87 -10.46
CA ASN A 2 17.25 -39.64 -9.21
C ASN A 2 17.38 -38.68 -8.02
N ASN A 3 16.24 -38.24 -7.46
CA ASN A 3 16.20 -37.46 -6.23
C ASN A 3 15.74 -38.38 -5.10
N THR A 4 16.70 -38.91 -4.36
CA THR A 4 16.49 -39.73 -3.17
C THR A 4 15.69 -38.94 -2.12
N LYS A 5 14.46 -39.39 -1.83
CA LYS A 5 13.55 -38.76 -0.84
C LYS A 5 14.15 -38.88 0.56
N THR A 6 14.89 -37.86 0.98
CA THR A 6 15.42 -37.78 2.34
C THR A 6 14.37 -37.11 3.23
N PHE A 7 13.63 -37.90 4.01
CA PHE A 7 12.75 -37.37 5.05
C PHE A 7 13.61 -36.96 6.26
N ARG A 8 13.92 -35.66 6.37
CA ARG A 8 14.52 -35.10 7.58
C ARG A 8 13.39 -34.68 8.51
N PHE A 9 13.20 -35.42 9.59
CA PHE A 9 12.30 -35.07 10.68
C PHE A 9 12.88 -33.82 11.38
N ALA A 10 12.43 -32.63 10.96
CA ALA A 10 12.70 -31.39 11.67
C ALA A 10 11.75 -31.33 12.87
N MET A 11 12.31 -31.33 14.08
CA MET A 11 11.57 -31.07 15.31
C MET A 11 10.80 -29.75 15.15
N THR A 12 9.52 -29.78 15.47
CA THR A 12 8.51 -28.75 15.23
C THR A 12 8.82 -27.44 15.99
N GLY A 13 9.70 -26.61 15.44
CA GLY A 13 9.67 -25.16 15.65
C GLY A 13 8.85 -24.53 14.53
N PRO A 14 7.98 -23.52 14.78
CA PRO A 14 7.30 -22.82 13.71
C PRO A 14 8.35 -22.12 12.82
N TYR A 15 8.54 -22.63 11.61
CA TYR A 15 9.42 -22.02 10.62
C TYR A 15 8.55 -21.22 9.64
N TYR A 16 8.83 -19.92 9.53
CA TYR A 16 8.16 -19.05 8.58
C TYR A 16 8.81 -19.21 7.20
N VAL A 17 8.08 -19.77 6.24
CA VAL A 17 8.52 -19.88 4.85
C VAL A 17 7.77 -18.86 4.02
N GLN A 18 8.49 -17.91 3.44
CA GLN A 18 7.95 -16.90 2.54
C GLN A 18 8.52 -17.12 1.14
N ILE A 19 7.72 -17.66 0.23
CA ILE A 19 8.10 -17.91 -1.17
C ILE A 19 7.22 -17.02 -2.05
N GLY A 20 7.83 -16.20 -2.92
CA GLY A 20 7.10 -15.41 -3.92
C GLY A 20 6.27 -14.25 -3.36
N TYR A 21 6.68 -13.66 -2.23
CA TYR A 21 5.91 -12.59 -1.58
C TYR A 21 5.80 -11.35 -2.45
N GLN A 22 4.57 -11.05 -2.85
CA GLN A 22 4.17 -9.73 -3.28
C GLN A 22 3.33 -9.10 -2.17
N PRO A 23 3.57 -7.84 -1.79
CA PRO A 23 2.69 -7.13 -0.86
C PRO A 23 1.26 -7.20 -1.38
N ARG A 24 0.32 -7.66 -0.55
CA ARG A 24 -1.11 -7.62 -0.89
C ARG A 24 -1.57 -6.17 -0.83
N ILE A 25 -1.93 -5.60 -1.97
CA ILE A 25 -2.47 -4.25 -2.08
C ILE A 25 -3.95 -4.40 -2.48
N SER A 26 -4.84 -4.11 -1.53
CA SER A 26 -6.29 -4.12 -1.80
C SER A 26 -6.69 -2.88 -2.58
N ARG A 27 -7.40 -3.10 -3.68
CA ARG A 27 -7.98 -2.05 -4.51
C ARG A 27 -9.00 -1.23 -3.71
N ALA A 28 -9.87 -1.89 -2.95
CA ALA A 28 -10.85 -1.21 -2.11
C ALA A 28 -10.20 -0.26 -1.10
N SER A 29 -9.14 -0.68 -0.42
CA SER A 29 -8.42 0.17 0.52
C SER A 29 -7.72 1.35 -0.17
N ALA A 30 -7.02 1.10 -1.28
CA ALA A 30 -6.34 2.16 -2.03
C ALA A 30 -7.34 3.22 -2.56
N GLN A 31 -8.49 2.79 -3.06
CA GLN A 31 -9.56 3.67 -3.54
C GLN A 31 -10.11 4.54 -2.38
N PHE A 32 -10.40 3.93 -1.24
CA PHE A 32 -10.89 4.65 -0.06
C PHE A 32 -9.95 5.79 0.36
N PHE A 33 -8.65 5.53 0.44
CA PHE A 33 -7.69 6.55 0.84
C PHE A 33 -7.49 7.63 -0.24
N LEU A 34 -7.55 7.27 -1.51
CA LEU A 34 -7.52 8.24 -2.62
C LEU A 34 -8.70 9.22 -2.54
N ASP A 35 -9.90 8.70 -2.34
CA ASP A 35 -11.12 9.50 -2.21
C ASP A 35 -11.05 10.39 -0.98
N TRP A 36 -10.64 9.84 0.17
CA TRP A 36 -10.49 10.58 1.41
C TRP A 36 -9.51 11.76 1.29
N VAL A 37 -8.33 11.57 0.69
CA VAL A 37 -7.35 12.65 0.48
C VAL A 37 -7.92 13.72 -0.45
N THR A 38 -8.63 13.32 -1.50
CA THR A 38 -9.24 14.23 -2.47
C THR A 38 -10.37 15.06 -1.85
N GLU A 39 -11.17 14.45 -0.97
CA GLU A 39 -12.19 15.19 -0.20
C GLU A 39 -11.58 16.15 0.81
N ARG A 40 -10.56 15.72 1.56
CA ARG A 40 -9.89 16.58 2.55
C ARG A 40 -9.22 17.78 1.89
N ALA A 41 -8.55 17.58 0.76
CA ALA A 41 -7.96 18.68 0.00
C ALA A 41 -9.00 19.70 -0.47
N ARG A 42 -10.21 19.26 -0.87
CA ARG A 42 -11.32 20.14 -1.27
C ARG A 42 -11.90 20.95 -0.10
N ARG A 43 -11.89 20.37 1.11
CA ARG A 43 -12.42 21.03 2.32
C ARG A 43 -11.40 21.91 3.03
N LEU A 44 -10.14 21.88 2.61
CA LEU A 44 -9.09 22.68 3.20
C LEU A 44 -9.37 24.16 2.95
N LYS A 45 -9.65 24.90 4.03
CA LYS A 45 -9.74 26.36 4.03
C LYS A 45 -8.66 26.87 4.96
N LEU A 46 -7.65 27.51 4.39
CA LEU A 46 -6.60 28.19 5.12
C LEU A 46 -6.58 29.64 4.63
N ASP A 47 -6.59 30.58 5.58
CA ASP A 47 -6.65 32.00 5.27
C ASP A 47 -5.30 32.55 4.78
N ASP A 48 -4.19 31.91 5.16
CA ASP A 48 -2.85 32.24 4.66
C ASP A 48 -2.56 31.50 3.32
N PRO A 49 -2.40 32.23 2.21
CA PRO A 49 -2.12 31.64 0.90
C PRO A 49 -0.83 30.82 0.84
N LYS A 50 0.20 31.18 1.62
CA LYS A 50 1.49 30.47 1.62
C LYS A 50 1.37 29.12 2.30
N GLN A 51 0.77 29.10 3.49
CA GLN A 51 0.48 27.85 4.19
C GLN A 51 -0.48 26.97 3.40
N HIS A 52 -1.49 27.56 2.75
CA HIS A 52 -2.40 26.83 1.87
C HIS A 52 -1.66 26.11 0.74
N ALA A 53 -0.74 26.80 0.05
CA ALA A 53 0.06 26.20 -1.01
C ALA A 53 0.98 25.08 -0.49
N GLU A 54 1.62 25.27 0.67
CA GLU A 54 2.48 24.25 1.29
C GLU A 54 1.71 22.99 1.68
N VAL A 55 0.55 23.14 2.32
CA VAL A 55 -0.29 22.01 2.73
C VAL A 55 -0.87 21.30 1.50
N LEU A 56 -1.29 22.05 0.48
CA LEU A 56 -1.81 21.48 -0.76
C LEU A 56 -0.76 20.65 -1.51
N ARG A 57 0.53 21.01 -1.41
CA ARG A 57 1.64 20.21 -1.96
C ARG A 57 1.66 18.80 -1.37
N TYR A 58 1.50 18.66 -0.06
CA TYR A 58 1.46 17.35 0.59
C TYR A 58 0.21 16.56 0.22
N HIS A 59 -0.95 17.21 0.10
CA HIS A 59 -2.16 16.56 -0.38
C HIS A 59 -2.02 16.03 -1.80
N ARG A 60 -1.37 16.77 -2.71
CA ARG A 60 -1.07 16.31 -4.07
C ARG A 60 -0.16 15.08 -4.06
N ALA A 61 0.93 15.14 -3.31
CA ALA A 61 1.85 14.00 -3.19
C ALA A 61 1.15 12.74 -2.62
N ALA A 62 0.29 12.92 -1.61
CA ALA A 62 -0.50 11.82 -1.03
C ALA A 62 -1.48 11.24 -2.06
N ARG A 63 -2.18 12.08 -2.83
CA ARG A 63 -3.07 11.63 -3.90
C ARG A 63 -2.31 10.79 -4.93
N ASP A 64 -1.18 11.30 -5.40
CA ASP A 64 -0.39 10.62 -6.44
C ASP A 64 0.16 9.27 -5.93
N PHE A 65 0.56 9.20 -4.65
CA PHE A 65 0.93 7.94 -3.99
C PHE A 65 -0.22 6.92 -3.96
N TRP A 66 -1.42 7.34 -3.55
CA TRP A 66 -2.57 6.42 -3.46
C TRP A 66 -3.06 6.01 -4.85
N GLN A 67 -2.97 6.89 -5.85
CA GLN A 67 -3.22 6.55 -7.25
C GLN A 67 -2.26 5.46 -7.73
N ALA A 68 -0.96 5.61 -7.48
CA ALA A 68 0.03 4.59 -7.85
C ALA A 68 -0.22 3.26 -7.12
N LYS A 69 -0.68 3.29 -5.86
CA LYS A 69 -1.08 2.08 -5.13
C LYS A 69 -2.32 1.42 -5.71
N LEU A 70 -3.29 2.20 -6.18
CA LEU A 70 -4.48 1.68 -6.84
C LEU A 70 -4.13 0.97 -8.15
N GLU A 71 -3.21 1.55 -8.94
CA GLU A 71 -2.72 0.94 -10.18
C GLU A 71 -1.90 -0.33 -9.93
N ALA A 72 -1.15 -0.37 -8.83
CA ALA A 72 -0.41 -1.55 -8.39
C ALA A 72 -1.25 -2.57 -7.60
N ALA A 73 -2.56 -2.36 -7.45
CA ALA A 73 -3.42 -3.23 -6.67
C ALA A 73 -3.51 -4.63 -7.27
N ASN A 74 -3.19 -5.64 -6.46
CA ASN A 74 -3.19 -7.06 -6.85
C ASN A 74 -4.26 -7.88 -6.11
N ALA A 75 -5.05 -7.22 -5.26
CA ALA A 75 -6.17 -7.81 -4.56
C ALA A 75 -7.43 -6.94 -4.73
N PRO A 76 -8.63 -7.55 -4.74
CA PRO A 76 -9.89 -6.80 -4.71
C PRO A 76 -9.98 -5.89 -3.48
#